data_AF-A0A9Y2E619-F1
#
_entry.id   AF-A0A9Y2E619-F1
#
_cell.length_a   1.000
_cell.length_b   1.000
_cell.length_c   1.000
_cell.angle_alpha   90.00
_cell.angle_beta   90.00
_cell.angle_gamma   90.00
#
_symmetry.space_group_name_H-M   'P 1'
#
loop_
_entity.id
_entity.type
_entity.pdbx_description
1 polymer ?
#
loop_
_entity_poly.entity_id
_entity_poly.type
_entity_poly.pdbx_seq_one_letter_code
_entity_poly.pdbx_strand_id
1 'polypeptide(L)'
;MPWECGIDGCGGRFDDVESLIVHQVNEHERHECQVCGTIVPDGYLAIRHAFTEHSRAEYVRAYGASSAEVRQREQLLEDVTDIADMQAIADELKR
;
A
#
# COMPACT_ATOMS: atom_id res chain seq x y z
N MET A 1 -8.14 16.16 8.12
CA MET A 1 -8.72 15.02 8.88
C MET A 1 -7.60 14.02 9.09
N PRO A 2 -7.53 13.31 10.23
CA PRO A 2 -6.47 12.33 10.45
C PRO A 2 -6.57 11.20 9.42
N TRP A 3 -5.43 10.66 9.03
CA TRP A 3 -5.30 9.48 8.21
C TRP A 3 -5.53 8.23 9.07
N GLU A 4 -6.32 7.26 8.58
CA GLU A 4 -6.61 6.02 9.30
C GLU A 4 -6.03 4.81 8.54
N CYS A 5 -5.34 3.92 9.26
CA CYS A 5 -4.76 2.71 8.68
C CYS A 5 -5.87 1.79 8.17
N GLY A 6 -5.88 1.55 6.86
CA GLY A 6 -6.86 0.70 6.18
C GLY A 6 -6.59 -0.81 6.23
N ILE A 7 -5.58 -1.26 6.99
CA ILE A 7 -5.35 -2.70 7.22
C ILE A 7 -6.37 -3.18 8.25
N ASP A 8 -7.06 -4.28 7.93
CA ASP A 8 -8.20 -4.77 8.71
C ASP A 8 -7.81 -5.05 10.16
N GLY A 9 -8.64 -4.59 11.10
CA GLY A 9 -8.38 -4.71 12.54
C GLY A 9 -7.33 -3.76 13.13
N CYS A 10 -6.71 -2.86 12.35
CA CYS A 10 -5.69 -1.94 12.87
C CYS A 10 -6.29 -0.72 13.59
N GLY A 11 -7.02 0.13 12.87
CA GLY A 11 -7.62 1.36 13.40
C GLY A 11 -6.64 2.47 13.83
N GLY A 12 -5.34 2.34 13.52
CA GLY A 12 -4.33 3.37 13.82
C GLY A 12 -4.61 4.69 13.10
N ARG A 13 -4.40 5.83 13.77
CA ARG A 13 -4.65 7.16 13.22
C ARG A 13 -3.42 8.06 13.31
N PHE A 14 -3.19 8.83 12.25
CA PHE A 14 -1.99 9.63 12.05
C PHE A 14 -2.32 11.01 11.49
N ASP A 15 -1.48 11.99 11.77
CA ASP A 15 -1.67 13.37 11.29
C ASP A 15 -1.27 13.54 9.83
N ASP A 16 -0.36 12.70 9.34
CA ASP A 16 0.16 12.69 7.97
C ASP A 16 0.24 11.28 7.37
N VAL A 17 0.37 11.23 6.05
CA VAL A 17 0.32 9.98 5.29
C VAL A 17 1.65 9.21 5.39
N GLU A 18 2.76 9.93 5.55
CA GLU A 18 4.10 9.37 5.73
C GLU A 18 4.17 8.54 7.01
N SER A 19 3.68 9.08 8.13
CA SER A 19 3.60 8.40 9.42
C SER A 19 2.70 7.17 9.36
N LEU A 20 1.58 7.25 8.63
CA LEU A 20 0.71 6.09 8.39
C LEU A 20 1.45 5.00 7.60
N ILE A 21 2.17 5.36 6.54
CA ILE A 21 2.91 4.40 5.71
C ILE A 21 4.06 3.77 6.50
N VAL A 22 4.80 4.56 7.28
CA VAL A 22 5.86 4.04 8.17
C VAL A 22 5.27 3.07 9.20
N HIS A 23 4.12 3.39 9.78
CA HIS A 23 3.39 2.48 10.65
C HIS A 23 3.03 1.17 9.95
N GLN A 24 2.51 1.22 8.71
CA GLN A 24 2.21 0.01 7.93
C GLN A 24 3.44 -0.88 7.75
N VAL A 25 4.62 -0.28 7.52
CA VAL A 25 5.86 -1.03 7.31
C VAL A 25 6.39 -1.70 8.58
N ASN A 26 6.26 -1.02 9.73
CA ASN A 26 6.89 -1.46 10.98
C ASN A 26 5.98 -2.33 11.85
N GLU A 27 4.67 -2.10 11.82
CA GLU A 27 3.73 -2.68 12.77
C GLU A 27 2.83 -3.78 12.17
N HIS A 28 2.90 -4.00 10.86
CA HIS A 28 2.09 -5.03 10.18
C HIS A 28 2.96 -6.13 9.60
N GLU A 29 2.37 -7.32 9.53
CA GLU A 29 3.01 -8.46 8.89
C GLU A 29 3.22 -8.18 7.40
N ARG A 30 4.37 -8.60 6.87
CA ARG A 30 4.67 -8.43 5.46
C ARG A 30 3.79 -9.33 4.60
N HIS A 31 3.44 -8.84 3.43
CA HIS A 31 2.59 -9.53 2.46
C HIS A 31 3.41 -10.17 1.34
N GLU A 32 3.08 -11.40 0.96
CA GLU A 32 3.64 -12.04 -0.22
C GLU A 32 2.84 -11.64 -1.46
N CYS A 33 3.50 -11.01 -2.44
CA CYS A 33 2.85 -10.67 -3.69
C CYS A 33 2.45 -11.93 -4.47
N GLN A 34 1.14 -12.20 -4.62
CA GLN A 34 0.64 -13.39 -5.32
C GLN A 34 0.94 -13.43 -6.83
N VAL A 35 1.48 -12.36 -7.41
CA VAL A 35 1.91 -12.33 -8.82
C VAL A 35 3.34 -12.86 -8.98
N CYS A 36 4.27 -12.48 -8.09
CA CYS A 36 5.71 -12.77 -8.27
C CYS A 36 6.42 -13.39 -7.06
N GLY A 37 5.75 -13.55 -5.92
CA GLY A 37 6.30 -14.14 -4.69
C GLY A 37 7.20 -13.21 -3.86
N THR A 38 7.39 -11.95 -4.28
CA THR A 38 8.19 -10.99 -3.49
C THR A 38 7.47 -10.65 -2.19
N ILE A 39 8.20 -10.71 -1.07
CA ILE A 39 7.74 -10.24 0.24
C ILE A 39 7.86 -8.72 0.30
N VAL A 40 6.73 -8.03 0.41
CA VAL A 40 6.61 -6.56 0.47
C VAL A 40 5.93 -6.14 1.77
N PRO A 41 6.12 -4.90 2.24
CA PRO A 41 5.29 -4.37 3.32
C PRO A 41 3.81 -4.36 2.93
N ASP A 42 2.91 -4.62 3.88
CA ASP A 42 1.47 -4.54 3.66
C ASP A 42 0.99 -3.08 3.52
N GLY A 43 -0.30 -2.90 3.23
CA GLY A 43 -0.92 -1.60 3.06
C GLY A 43 -0.54 -0.93 1.74
N TYR A 44 -0.18 0.35 1.79
CA TYR A 44 0.05 1.18 0.61
C TYR A 44 1.19 0.64 -0.28
N LEU A 45 2.28 0.15 0.31
CA LEU A 45 3.43 -0.33 -0.47
C LEU A 45 3.14 -1.64 -1.20
N ALA A 46 2.29 -2.51 -0.67
CA ALA A 46 1.80 -3.69 -1.39
C ALA A 46 0.97 -3.30 -2.61
N ILE A 47 0.08 -2.30 -2.48
CA ILE A 47 -0.71 -1.77 -3.59
C ILE A 47 0.22 -1.15 -4.64
N ARG A 48 1.12 -0.25 -4.22
CA ARG A 48 2.07 0.37 -5.13
C ARG A 48 2.87 -0.66 -5.90
N HIS A 49 3.46 -1.66 -5.23
CA HIS A 49 4.17 -2.75 -5.90
C HIS A 49 3.30 -3.47 -6.93
N ALA A 50 2.07 -3.84 -6.56
CA ALA A 50 1.17 -4.56 -7.43
C ALA A 50 0.85 -3.80 -8.73
N PHE A 51 0.71 -2.48 -8.66
CA PHE A 51 0.25 -1.64 -9.77
C PHE A 51 1.39 -0.92 -10.52
N THR A 52 2.61 -0.88 -9.99
CA THR A 52 3.79 -0.37 -10.72
C THR A 52 4.59 -1.48 -11.39
N GLU A 53 4.64 -2.67 -10.80
CA GLU A 53 5.49 -3.76 -11.28
C GLU A 53 4.73 -4.81 -12.11
N HIS A 54 3.39 -4.85 -12.01
CA HIS A 54 2.56 -5.83 -12.70
C HIS A 54 1.41 -5.19 -13.46
N SER A 55 0.92 -5.90 -14.47
CA SER A 55 -0.26 -5.47 -15.20
C SER A 55 -1.54 -5.75 -14.40
N ARG A 56 -2.58 -4.96 -14.67
CA ARG A 56 -3.95 -5.20 -14.18
C ARG A 56 -4.41 -6.64 -14.42
N ALA A 57 -4.07 -7.22 -15.58
CA ALA A 57 -4.50 -8.57 -15.93
C ALA A 57 -3.82 -9.63 -15.05
N GLU A 58 -2.55 -9.44 -14.69
CA GLU A 58 -1.85 -10.31 -13.74
C GLU A 58 -2.42 -10.19 -12.34
N TYR A 59 -2.66 -8.96 -11.87
CA TYR A 59 -3.28 -8.71 -10.57
C TYR A 59 -4.65 -9.40 -10.45
N VAL A 60 -5.54 -9.22 -11.42
CA VAL A 60 -6.87 -9.86 -11.43
C VAL A 60 -6.77 -11.37 -11.41
N ARG A 61 -5.84 -11.96 -12.17
CA ARG A 61 -5.66 -13.43 -12.19
C ARG A 61 -5.11 -13.97 -10.87
N ALA A 62 -4.14 -13.27 -10.27
CA ALA A 62 -3.50 -13.71 -9.04
C ALA A 62 -4.42 -13.58 -7.83
N TYR A 63 -5.11 -12.44 -7.71
CA TYR A 63 -5.91 -12.10 -6.53
C TYR A 63 -7.42 -12.36 -6.68
N GLY A 64 -7.89 -12.77 -7.86
CA GLY A 64 -9.32 -12.95 -8.13
C GLY A 64 -10.13 -11.64 -8.07
N ALA A 65 -9.47 -10.49 -8.22
CA ALA A 65 -10.09 -9.18 -8.03
C ALA A 65 -11.07 -8.82 -9.16
N SER A 66 -12.18 -8.20 -8.79
CA SER A 66 -13.12 -7.59 -9.73
C SER A 66 -12.56 -6.28 -10.31
N SER A 67 -13.09 -5.84 -11.46
CA SER A 67 -12.71 -4.55 -12.03
C SER A 67 -13.04 -3.36 -11.12
N ALA A 68 -14.02 -3.49 -10.21
CA ALA A 68 -14.35 -2.43 -9.25
C ALA A 68 -13.27 -2.32 -8.16
N GLU A 69 -12.83 -3.45 -7.60
CA GLU A 69 -11.75 -3.50 -6.60
C GLU A 69 -10.44 -2.97 -7.18
N VAL A 70 -10.13 -3.36 -8.43
CA VAL A 70 -8.95 -2.82 -9.14
C VAL A 70 -9.01 -1.30 -9.23
N ARG A 71 -10.13 -0.73 -9.70
CA ARG A 71 -10.27 0.73 -9.81
C ARG A 71 -10.16 1.43 -8.46
N GLN A 72 -10.71 0.83 -7.40
CA GLN A 72 -10.58 1.38 -6.05
C GLN A 72 -9.11 1.45 -5.61
N ARG A 73 -8.32 0.41 -5.91
CA ARG A 73 -6.89 0.39 -5.56
C ARG A 73 -6.05 1.34 -6.42
N GLU A 74 -6.38 1.48 -7.70
CA GLU A 74 -5.75 2.47 -8.58
C GLU A 74 -6.01 3.90 -8.08
N GLN A 75 -7.25 4.22 -7.70
CA GLN A 75 -7.58 5.54 -7.14
C GLN A 75 -6.85 5.79 -5.83
N LEU A 76 -6.85 4.81 -4.91
CA LEU A 76 -6.12 4.93 -3.65
C LEU A 76 -4.63 5.17 -3.89
N LEU A 77 -4.02 4.45 -4.83
CA LEU A 77 -2.62 4.63 -5.20
C LEU A 77 -2.37 6.05 -5.70
N GLU A 78 -3.20 6.57 -6.61
CA GLU A 78 -3.10 7.94 -7.11
C GLU A 78 -3.23 8.96 -5.98
N ASP A 79 -4.33 8.90 -5.21
CA ASP A 79 -4.65 9.84 -4.13
C ASP A 79 -3.53 9.91 -3.08
N VAL A 80 -2.95 8.76 -2.70
CA VAL A 80 -1.87 8.71 -1.72
C VAL A 80 -0.54 9.16 -2.34
N THR A 81 -0.25 8.79 -3.59
CA THR A 81 1.02 9.18 -4.24
C THR A 81 1.10 10.68 -4.49
N ASP A 82 -0.03 11.33 -4.75
CA ASP A 82 -0.11 12.78 -4.96
C ASP A 82 0.23 13.59 -3.70
N ILE A 83 0.09 12.97 -2.52
CA ILE A 83 0.29 13.64 -1.23
C ILE A 83 1.59 13.18 -0.56
N ALA A 84 1.93 11.90 -0.69
CA ALA A 84 3.02 11.27 0.06
C ALA A 84 4.41 11.66 -0.47
N ASP A 85 5.27 12.16 0.41
CA ASP A 85 6.70 12.28 0.17
C ASP A 85 7.41 10.94 0.36
N MET A 86 7.61 10.23 -0.75
CA MET A 86 8.28 8.93 -0.77
C MET A 86 9.74 8.99 -0.34
N GLN A 87 10.40 10.13 -0.48
CA GLN A 87 11.76 10.31 -0.02
C GLN A 87 11.79 10.44 1.50
N ALA A 88 10.87 11.22 2.08
CA ALA A 88 10.72 11.33 3.53
C ALA A 88 10.43 9.97 4.19
N ILE A 89 9.53 9.17 3.61
CA ILE A 89 9.23 7.80 4.08
C ILE A 89 10.49 6.93 4.03
N ALA A 90 11.21 6.95 2.91
CA ALA A 90 12.42 6.14 2.74
C ALA A 90 13.54 6.54 3.71
N ASP A 91 13.64 7.83 4.06
CA ASP A 91 14.63 8.32 5.01
C ASP A 91 14.26 7.97 6.46
N GLU A 92 12.97 7.99 6.80
CA GLU A 92 12.49 7.56 8.12
C GLU A 92 12.72 6.06 8.35
N LEU A 93 12.48 5.21 7.34
CA LEU A 93 12.69 3.76 7.43
C LEU A 93 14.17 3.32 7.52
N LYS A 94 15.11 4.22 7.22
CA LYS A 94 16.56 3.93 7.33
C LYS A 94 17.15 4.32 8.69
N ARG A 95 16.39 5.05 9.51
CA ARG A 95 16.83 5.51 10.83
C ARG A 95 16.90 4.35 11.82
#